data_AF-A0A3M2DJ15-F1
#
_entry.id   AF-A0A3M2DJ15-F1
#
_cell.length_a   1.000
_cell.length_b   1.000
_cell.length_c   1.000
_cell.angle_alpha   90.00
_cell.angle_beta   90.00
_cell.angle_gamma   90.00
#
_symmetry.space_group_name_H-M   'P 1'
#
loop_
_entity.id
_entity.type
_entity.pdbx_description
1 polymer ?
#
loop_
_entity_poly.entity_id
_entity_poly.type
_entity_poly.pdbx_seq_one_letter_code
_entity_poly.pdbx_strand_id
1 'polypeptide(L)'
;MRVSTDEHKVLALTKAAALASEEGRWDDVLSFYAQRESVASLAQLSPNTARQIIEYDCALRARIRIVQKAIQQDCDRLAAQRRDLLRLKQSWFQSSPPHPRFIHAV
;
A
#
# COMPACT_ATOMS: atom_id res chain seq x y z
N MET A 1 -20.04 22.31 -24.53
CA MET A 1 -18.82 22.82 -23.85
C MET A 1 -18.38 22.02 -22.60
N ARG A 2 -19.20 21.12 -22.01
CA ARG A 2 -18.84 20.38 -20.77
C ARG A 2 -17.85 19.22 -20.93
N VAL A 3 -17.84 18.55 -22.10
CA VAL A 3 -17.04 17.34 -22.36
C VAL A 3 -15.52 17.55 -22.19
N SER A 4 -15.01 18.70 -22.66
CA SER A 4 -13.58 19.04 -22.55
C SER A 4 -13.14 19.26 -21.10
N THR A 5 -14.00 19.80 -20.25
CA THR A 5 -13.67 20.09 -18.85
C THR A 5 -13.54 18.82 -18.02
N ASP A 6 -14.40 17.83 -18.27
CA ASP A 6 -14.39 16.57 -17.53
C ASP A 6 -13.24 15.66 -17.98
N GLU A 7 -12.90 15.66 -19.28
CA GLU A 7 -11.70 14.99 -19.80
C GLU A 7 -10.41 15.50 -19.14
N HIS A 8 -10.27 16.84 -19.03
CA HIS A 8 -9.09 17.44 -18.40
C HIS A 8 -9.01 17.12 -16.91
N LYS A 9 -10.15 17.07 -16.21
CA LYS A 9 -10.21 16.65 -14.80
C LYS A 9 -9.79 15.20 -14.63
N VAL A 10 -10.27 14.29 -15.47
CA VAL A 10 -9.89 12.87 -15.41
C VAL A 10 -8.38 12.70 -15.61
N LEU A 11 -7.80 13.39 -16.59
CA LEU A 11 -6.35 13.37 -16.82
C LEU A 11 -5.57 13.96 -15.63
N ALA A 12 -6.02 15.09 -15.09
CA ALA A 12 -5.38 15.74 -13.94
C ALA A 12 -5.41 14.85 -12.68
N LEU A 13 -6.55 14.22 -12.39
CA LEU A 13 -6.71 13.28 -11.28
C LEU A 13 -5.82 12.05 -11.45
N THR A 14 -5.71 11.53 -12.67
CA THR A 14 -4.85 10.37 -12.98
C THR A 14 -3.37 10.73 -12.80
N LYS A 15 -2.96 11.91 -13.25
CA LYS A 15 -1.60 12.42 -13.05
C LYS A 15 -1.29 12.68 -11.57
N ALA A 16 -2.24 13.24 -10.81
CA ALA A 16 -2.10 13.45 -9.37
C ALA A 16 -1.93 12.12 -8.61
N ALA A 17 -2.70 11.10 -8.99
CA ALA A 17 -2.56 9.76 -8.44
C ALA A 17 -1.18 9.15 -8.75
N ALA A 18 -0.68 9.32 -9.97
CA ALA A 18 0.67 8.85 -10.32
C ALA A 18 1.74 9.52 -9.44
N LEU A 19 1.70 10.84 -9.28
CA LEU A 19 2.64 11.58 -8.42
C LEU A 19 2.55 11.17 -6.94
N ALA A 20 1.34 11.05 -6.40
CA ALA A 20 1.12 10.59 -5.03
C ALA A 20 1.71 9.20 -4.78
N SER A 21 1.68 8.32 -5.79
CA SER A 21 2.27 6.98 -5.70
C SER A 21 3.79 6.95 -5.69
N GLU A 22 4.44 7.94 -6.32
CA GLU A 22 5.89 8.10 -6.29
C GLU A 22 6.34 8.48 -4.87
N GLU A 23 5.54 9.33 -4.21
CA GLU A 23 5.73 9.80 -2.84
C GLU A 23 5.24 8.81 -1.76
N GLY A 24 4.58 7.72 -2.15
CA GLY A 24 4.04 6.71 -1.23
C GLY A 24 2.79 7.15 -0.46
N ARG A 25 2.10 8.20 -0.91
CA ARG A 25 0.84 8.70 -0.34
C ARG A 25 -0.35 7.87 -0.85
N TRP A 26 -0.46 6.62 -0.40
CA TRP A 26 -1.44 5.65 -0.92
C TRP A 26 -2.91 6.04 -0.67
N ASP A 27 -3.20 6.71 0.45
CA ASP A 27 -4.56 7.20 0.73
C ASP A 27 -4.98 8.28 -0.27
N ASP A 28 -4.05 9.15 -0.67
CA ASP A 28 -4.30 10.17 -1.71
C ASP A 28 -4.53 9.51 -3.07
N VAL A 29 -3.76 8.48 -3.41
CA VAL A 29 -3.99 7.68 -4.63
C VAL A 29 -5.43 7.16 -4.66
N LEU A 30 -5.90 6.55 -3.57
CA LEU A 30 -7.28 6.06 -3.47
C LEU A 30 -8.31 7.19 -3.61
N SER A 31 -8.08 8.32 -2.94
CA SER A 31 -8.94 9.51 -3.03
C SER A 31 -9.05 10.04 -4.46
N PHE A 32 -7.95 10.13 -5.19
CA PHE A 32 -7.96 10.60 -6.58
C PHE A 32 -8.70 9.65 -7.52
N TYR A 33 -8.60 8.33 -7.33
CA TYR A 33 -9.40 7.37 -8.12
C TYR A 33 -10.89 7.42 -7.80
N ALA A 34 -11.26 7.58 -6.53
CA ALA A 34 -12.66 7.76 -6.14
C ALA A 34 -13.25 9.04 -6.76
N GLN A 35 -12.49 10.15 -6.74
CA GLN A 35 -12.89 11.38 -7.42
C GLN A 35 -12.98 11.18 -8.94
N ARG A 36 -12.04 10.45 -9.55
CA ARG A 36 -12.08 10.14 -10.98
C ARG A 36 -13.34 9.36 -11.35
N GLU A 37 -13.73 8.37 -10.54
CA GLU A 37 -14.95 7.59 -10.76
C GLU A 37 -16.21 8.47 -10.75
N SER A 38 -16.27 9.46 -9.85
CA SER A 38 -17.40 10.40 -9.79
C SER A 38 -17.55 11.33 -11.01
N VAL A 39 -16.49 11.47 -11.82
CA VAL A 39 -16.43 12.38 -12.98
C VAL A 39 -16.37 11.61 -14.31
N ALA A 40 -16.01 10.32 -14.28
CA ALA A 40 -15.64 9.59 -15.49
C ALA A 40 -16.85 8.97 -16.21
N SER A 41 -17.19 9.54 -17.37
CA SER A 41 -17.76 8.77 -18.48
C SER A 41 -16.64 8.46 -19.49
N LEU A 42 -16.06 7.26 -19.42
CA LEU A 42 -14.95 6.83 -20.30
C LEU A 42 -15.29 6.90 -21.79
N ALA A 43 -16.57 6.86 -22.16
CA ALA A 43 -17.07 6.94 -23.54
C ALA A 43 -16.80 8.30 -24.23
N GLN A 44 -16.31 9.32 -23.52
CA GLN A 44 -16.14 10.68 -24.03
C GLN A 44 -14.69 11.17 -24.09
N LEU A 45 -13.71 10.31 -23.79
CA LEU A 45 -12.29 10.70 -23.82
C LEU A 45 -11.75 10.73 -25.26
N SER A 46 -10.94 11.73 -25.59
CA SER A 46 -10.20 11.71 -26.86
C SER A 46 -9.18 10.56 -26.86
N PRO A 47 -8.82 10.01 -28.03
CA PRO A 47 -7.84 8.92 -28.13
C PRO A 47 -6.48 9.27 -27.50
N ASN A 48 -6.07 10.54 -27.58
CA ASN A 48 -4.81 11.00 -27.01
C ASN A 48 -4.85 11.00 -25.48
N THR A 49 -5.92 11.52 -24.87
CA THR A 49 -6.08 11.52 -23.41
C THR A 49 -6.24 10.11 -22.86
N ALA A 50 -7.00 9.26 -23.56
CA ALA A 50 -7.13 7.86 -23.20
C ALA A 50 -5.78 7.14 -23.16
N ARG A 51 -4.91 7.38 -24.15
CA ARG A 51 -3.54 6.83 -24.18
C ARG A 51 -2.72 7.30 -22.97
N GLN A 52 -2.72 8.59 -22.67
CA GLN A 52 -1.99 9.15 -21.54
C GLN A 52 -2.47 8.57 -20.20
N ILE A 53 -3.79 8.45 -20.01
CA ILE A 53 -4.36 7.83 -18.81
C ILE A 53 -3.87 6.39 -18.67
N ILE A 54 -3.87 5.61 -19.75
CA ILE A 54 -3.37 4.23 -19.74
C ILE A 54 -1.89 4.18 -19.35
N GLU A 55 -1.06 5.09 -19.86
CA GLU A 55 0.36 5.17 -19.52
C GLU A 55 0.57 5.40 -18.02
N TYR A 56 -0.13 6.38 -17.44
CA TYR A 56 -0.08 6.63 -15.99
C TYR A 56 -0.62 5.45 -15.17
N ASP A 57 -1.75 4.85 -15.56
CA ASP A 57 -2.34 3.69 -14.88
C ASP A 57 -1.38 2.48 -14.93
N CYS A 58 -0.66 2.28 -16.03
CA CYS A 58 0.35 1.22 -16.18
C CYS A 58 1.55 1.46 -15.25
N ALA A 59 2.08 2.68 -15.21
CA ALA A 59 3.18 3.04 -14.32
C ALA A 59 2.78 2.85 -12.84
N LEU A 60 1.58 3.29 -12.47
CA LEU A 60 1.03 3.12 -11.13
C LEU A 60 0.90 1.64 -10.75
N ARG A 61 0.38 0.79 -11.63
CA ARG A 61 0.29 -0.67 -11.37
C ARG A 61 1.67 -1.29 -11.14
N ALA A 62 2.67 -0.88 -11.92
CA ALA A 62 4.03 -1.36 -11.73
C ALA A 62 4.57 -0.97 -10.34
N ARG A 63 4.32 0.27 -9.92
CA ARG A 63 4.70 0.77 -8.59
C ARG A 63 3.99 -0.01 -7.46
N ILE A 64 2.69 -0.23 -7.58
CA ILE A 64 1.90 -1.00 -6.60
C ILE A 64 2.51 -2.39 -6.42
N ARG A 65 2.88 -3.08 -7.51
CA ARG A 65 3.51 -4.41 -7.43
C ARG A 65 4.84 -4.39 -6.70
N ILE A 66 5.68 -3.37 -6.93
CA ILE A 66 6.95 -3.20 -6.23
C ILE A 66 6.71 -3.04 -4.72
N VAL A 67 5.76 -2.20 -4.35
CA VAL A 67 5.44 -1.90 -2.94
C VAL A 67 4.82 -3.11 -2.25
N GLN A 68 3.89 -3.82 -2.90
CA GLN A 68 3.32 -5.06 -2.38
C GLN A 68 4.40 -6.13 -2.13
N LYS A 69 5.37 -6.25 -3.04
CA LYS A 69 6.50 -7.17 -2.85
C LYS A 69 7.36 -6.77 -1.65
N ALA A 70 7.64 -5.49 -1.46
CA ALA A 70 8.39 -5.00 -0.31
C ALA A 70 7.65 -5.27 1.01
N ILE A 71 6.34 -4.98 1.05
CA ILE A 71 5.49 -5.27 2.22
C ILE A 71 5.50 -6.76 2.55
N GLN A 72 5.39 -7.63 1.54
CA GLN A 72 5.44 -9.07 1.77
C GLN A 72 6.78 -9.51 2.38
N GLN A 73 7.90 -8.99 1.87
CA GLN A 73 9.23 -9.27 2.42
C GLN A 73 9.34 -8.82 3.88
N ASP A 74 8.77 -7.66 4.22
CA ASP A 74 8.72 -7.16 5.59
C ASP A 74 7.85 -8.04 6.50
N CYS A 75 6.69 -8.48 6.03
CA CYS A 75 5.84 -9.42 6.76
C CYS A 75 6.56 -10.74 7.04
N ASP A 76 7.26 -11.30 6.06
CA ASP A 76 8.01 -12.55 6.21
C ASP A 76 9.16 -12.40 7.21
N ARG A 77 9.86 -11.26 7.16
CA ARG A 77 10.91 -10.90 8.12
C ARG A 77 10.37 -10.78 9.54
N LEU A 78 9.26 -10.05 9.73
CA LEU A 78 8.61 -9.90 11.04
C LEU A 78 8.10 -11.24 11.58
N ALA A 79 7.56 -12.10 10.71
CA ALA A 79 7.14 -13.45 11.08
C ALA A 79 8.33 -14.31 11.54
N ALA A 80 9.49 -14.21 10.86
CA ALA A 80 10.71 -14.88 11.28
C ALA A 80 11.20 -14.38 12.64
N GLN A 81 11.27 -13.06 12.84
CA GLN A 81 11.64 -12.46 14.13
C GLN A 81 10.72 -12.91 15.26
N ARG A 82 9.40 -12.96 15.01
CA ARG A 82 8.43 -13.47 15.98
C ARG A 82 8.71 -14.93 16.35
N ARG A 83 9.03 -15.79 15.38
CA ARG A 83 9.39 -17.20 15.64
C ARG A 83 10.65 -17.31 16.49
N ASP A 84 11.66 -16.50 16.22
CA ASP A 84 12.92 -16.53 16.96
C ASP A 84 12.74 -16.02 18.40
N LEU A 85 11.94 -14.97 18.60
CA LEU A 85 11.55 -14.49 19.94
C LEU A 85 10.79 -15.57 20.73
N LEU A 86 9.88 -16.31 20.08
CA LEU A 86 9.15 -17.40 20.72
C LEU A 86 10.08 -18.55 21.12
N ARG A 87 11.05 -18.91 20.26
CA ARG A 87 12.07 -19.93 20.59
C ARG A 87 12.95 -19.48 21.75
N LEU A 88 13.40 -18.23 21.75
CA LEU A 88 14.22 -17.67 22.82
C LEU A 88 13.46 -17.61 24.15
N LYS A 89 12.17 -17.25 24.11
CA LYS A 89 11.29 -17.34 25.27
C LYS A 89 11.23 -18.77 25.80
N GLN A 90 10.99 -19.76 24.94
CA GLN A 90 10.93 -21.17 25.34
C GLN A 90 12.25 -21.65 25.95
N SER A 91 13.39 -21.34 25.32
CA SER A 91 14.70 -21.75 25.85
C SER A 91 15.01 -21.08 27.19
N TRP A 92 14.61 -19.82 27.40
CA TRP A 92 14.82 -19.14 28.68
C TRP A 92 14.01 -19.77 29.83
N PHE A 93 12.76 -20.18 29.57
CA PHE A 93 11.92 -20.89 30.53
C PHE A 93 12.35 -22.35 30.77
N GLN A 94 13.00 -22.99 29.80
CA GLN A 94 13.51 -24.37 29.94
C GLN A 94 14.89 -24.43 30.61
N SER A 95 15.73 -23.42 30.38
CA SER A 95 17.10 -23.35 30.91
C SER A 95 17.21 -22.68 32.29
N SER A 96 16.16 -21.98 32.74
CA SER A 96 16.08 -21.45 34.10
C SER A 96 15.30 -22.44 34.96
N PRO A 97 15.90 -23.13 35.95
CA PRO A 97 15.11 -23.82 36.96
C PRO A 97 14.18 -22.80 37.65
N PRO A 98 12.96 -23.19 38.08
CA PRO A 98 12.12 -22.29 38.85
C PRO A 98 12.92 -21.81 40.06
N HIS A 99 13.31 -20.53 40.06
CA HIS A 99 14.00 -19.97 41.20
C HIS A 99 12.97 -19.93 42.35
N PRO A 100 13.20 -20.59 43.49
CA PRO A 100 12.22 -20.74 44.57
C PRO A 100 11.90 -19.43 45.33
N ARG A 101 12.29 -18.26 44.82
CA ARG A 101 12.09 -16.97 45.50
C ARG A 101 10.67 -16.40 45.44
N PHE A 102 9.73 -17.09 44.78
CA PHE A 102 8.30 -16.75 44.83
C PHE A 102 7.43 -17.86 45.42
N ILE A 103 8.02 -18.74 46.23
CA ILE A 103 7.27 -19.61 47.15
C ILE A 103 7.62 -19.13 48.56
N HIS A 104 7.00 -18.02 48.99
CA HIS A 104 6.67 -17.67 50.38
C HIS A 104 6.47 -16.16 50.53
N ALA A 105 5.20 -15.76 50.52
CA ALA A 105 4.54 -14.70 51.29
C ALA A 105 3.09 -14.70 50.76
N VAL A 106 2.17 -15.50 51.30
CA VAL A 106 1.35 -15.18 52.50
C VAL A 106 1.15 -13.68 52.69
#